data_AF-A0A8C5WC19-F1
#
_entry.id   AF-A0A8C5WC19-F1
#
_cell.length_a   1.000
_cell.length_b   1.000
_cell.length_c   1.000
_cell.angle_alpha   90.00
_cell.angle_beta   90.00
_cell.angle_gamma   90.00
#
_symmetry.space_group_name_H-M   'P 1'
#
loop_
_entity.id
_entity.type
_entity.pdbx_description
1 polymer ?
#
loop_
_entity_poly.entity_id
_entity_poly.type
_entity_poly.pdbx_seq_one_letter_code
_entity_poly.pdbx_strand_id
1 'polypeptide(L)'
;MAQWSQVQQLEQRFLEQVDQFYDDTFPMEVRHQLASWIESQDWDAASNSDSLATILLQNLMIQIEDQLNRVSQEKNLLLRHNLKRIKQLLLGKYHGNPMHMAMIVSNCLREERRILAAASMPMQVCAEYLCTLIYFIYSICKM
;
A
#
# COMPACT_ATOMS: atom_id res chain seq x y z
N MET A 1 -7.96 12.53 -0.75
CA MET A 1 -7.62 11.43 -1.68
C MET A 1 -6.91 10.37 -0.87
N ALA A 2 -7.24 9.09 -1.02
CA ALA A 2 -6.58 8.02 -0.27
C ALA A 2 -5.08 7.93 -0.63
N GLN A 3 -4.21 7.61 0.32
CA GLN A 3 -2.78 7.34 0.09
C GLN A 3 -2.60 6.31 -1.03
N TRP A 4 -3.44 5.27 -1.06
CA TRP A 4 -3.42 4.24 -2.11
C TRP A 4 -3.59 4.78 -3.52
N SER A 5 -4.47 5.78 -3.69
CA SER A 5 -4.69 6.38 -5.02
C SER A 5 -3.47 7.15 -5.52
N GLN A 6 -2.62 7.66 -4.62
CA GLN A 6 -1.34 8.26 -4.99
C GLN A 6 -0.32 7.18 -5.36
N VAL A 7 -0.30 6.07 -4.60
CA VAL A 7 0.56 4.91 -4.91
C VAL A 7 0.29 4.38 -6.31
N GLN A 8 -0.98 4.25 -6.70
CA GLN A 8 -1.36 3.76 -8.04
C GLN A 8 -0.95 4.69 -9.20
N GLN A 9 -0.54 5.93 -8.92
CA GLN A 9 -0.07 6.89 -9.93
C GLN A 9 1.46 6.92 -10.07
N LEU A 10 2.17 6.12 -9.28
CA LEU A 10 3.63 6.03 -9.33
C LEU A 10 4.12 5.39 -10.64
N GLU A 11 5.36 5.71 -11.01
CA GLU A 11 6.06 5.01 -12.09
C GLU A 11 6.27 3.53 -11.75
N GLN A 12 6.35 2.69 -12.79
CA GLN A 12 6.45 1.23 -12.67
C GLN A 12 7.54 0.77 -11.69
N ARG A 13 8.72 1.41 -11.70
CA ARG A 13 9.85 1.08 -10.79
C ARG A 13 9.54 1.24 -9.29
N PHE A 14 8.58 2.10 -8.94
CA PHE A 14 8.14 2.30 -7.57
C PHE A 14 6.96 1.39 -7.25
N LEU A 15 6.09 1.09 -8.21
CA LEU A 15 5.05 0.07 -8.06
C LEU A 15 5.65 -1.31 -7.79
N GLU A 16 6.76 -1.66 -8.45
CA GLU A 16 7.51 -2.90 -8.17
C GLU A 16 8.06 -2.95 -6.74
N GLN A 17 8.49 -1.81 -6.18
CA GLN A 17 8.92 -1.75 -4.77
C GLN A 17 7.74 -1.95 -3.82
N VAL A 18 6.57 -1.42 -4.15
CA VAL A 18 5.34 -1.65 -3.38
C VAL A 18 4.98 -3.14 -3.45
N ASP A 19 4.93 -3.73 -4.64
CA ASP A 19 4.58 -5.13 -4.88
C ASP A 19 5.44 -6.10 -4.04
N GLN A 20 6.77 -5.94 -4.08
CA GLN A 20 7.71 -6.75 -3.29
C GLN A 20 7.43 -6.72 -1.78
N PHE A 21 6.91 -5.61 -1.26
CA PHE A 21 6.59 -5.50 0.17
C PHE A 21 5.31 -6.24 0.54
N TYR A 22 4.38 -6.40 -0.39
CA TYR A 22 3.05 -6.97 -0.17
C TYR A 22 2.98 -8.50 -0.35
N ASP A 23 3.96 -9.13 -1.01
CA ASP A 23 3.91 -10.53 -1.44
C ASP A 23 3.51 -11.53 -0.32
N ASP A 24 4.02 -11.37 0.90
CA ASP A 24 3.72 -12.28 2.03
C ASP A 24 3.22 -11.57 3.31
N THR A 25 3.14 -10.24 3.32
CA THR A 25 2.84 -9.46 4.53
C THR A 25 1.34 -9.32 4.77
N PHE A 26 0.67 -8.56 3.91
CA PHE A 26 -0.74 -8.24 3.96
C PHE A 26 -1.36 -8.37 2.56
N PRO A 27 -2.59 -8.88 2.41
CA PRO A 27 -3.18 -9.07 1.08
C PRO A 27 -3.41 -7.73 0.36
N MET A 28 -2.75 -7.51 -0.79
CA MET A 28 -2.90 -6.28 -1.58
C MET A 28 -4.35 -6.03 -2.01
N GLU A 29 -5.14 -7.08 -2.27
CA GLU A 29 -6.56 -6.95 -2.58
C GLU A 29 -7.33 -6.27 -1.43
N VAL A 30 -7.06 -6.63 -0.16
CA VAL A 30 -7.71 -5.98 0.99
C VAL A 30 -7.22 -4.55 1.15
N ARG A 31 -5.91 -4.31 0.93
CA ARG A 31 -5.33 -2.97 0.89
C ARG A 31 -6.02 -2.06 -0.13
N HIS A 32 -6.35 -2.59 -1.30
CA HIS A 32 -7.03 -1.87 -2.38
C HIS A 32 -8.52 -1.65 -2.07
N GLN A 33 -9.27 -2.72 -1.79
CA GLN A 33 -10.73 -2.66 -1.61
C GLN A 33 -11.15 -1.84 -0.38
N LEU A 34 -10.30 -1.80 0.66
CA LEU A 34 -10.58 -1.09 1.91
C LEU A 34 -9.66 0.11 2.15
N ALA A 35 -9.05 0.66 1.10
CA ALA A 35 -8.01 1.69 1.23
C ALA A 35 -8.38 2.83 2.18
N SER A 36 -9.53 3.47 1.95
CA SER A 36 -9.99 4.60 2.77
C SER A 36 -10.25 4.22 4.23
N TRP A 37 -10.78 3.02 4.49
CA TRP A 37 -11.05 2.58 5.85
C TRP A 37 -9.76 2.21 6.59
N ILE A 38 -8.83 1.53 5.90
CA ILE A 38 -7.52 1.18 6.47
C ILE A 38 -6.78 2.46 6.84
N GLU A 39 -6.75 3.45 5.96
CA GLU A 39 -6.01 4.70 6.18
C GLU A 39 -6.62 5.58 7.28
N SER A 40 -7.88 5.36 7.68
CA SER A 40 -8.52 6.11 8.76
C SER A 40 -8.30 5.53 10.16
N GLN A 41 -7.65 4.37 10.30
CA GLN A 41 -7.40 3.75 11.61
C GLN A 41 -6.01 4.12 12.16
N ASP A 42 -5.89 4.15 13.49
CA ASP A 42 -4.61 4.31 14.17
C ASP A 42 -3.93 2.96 14.42
N TRP A 43 -3.25 2.46 13.39
CA TRP A 43 -2.54 1.17 13.46
C TRP A 43 -1.32 1.19 14.39
N ASP A 44 -0.69 2.35 14.58
CA ASP A 44 0.44 2.49 15.49
C ASP A 44 -0.04 2.33 16.95
N ALA A 45 -1.15 2.97 17.34
CA ALA A 45 -1.75 2.74 18.65
C ALA A 45 -2.20 1.28 18.85
N ALA A 46 -2.82 0.68 17.83
CA ALA A 46 -3.26 -0.70 17.89
C ALA A 46 -2.10 -1.70 17.99
N SER A 47 -0.96 -1.44 17.35
CA SER A 47 0.23 -2.30 17.47
C SER A 47 0.80 -2.39 18.90
N ASN A 48 0.43 -1.44 19.77
CA ASN A 48 0.87 -1.36 21.16
C ASN A 48 -0.23 -1.75 22.17
N SER A 49 -1.42 -2.16 21.70
CA SER A 49 -2.56 -2.48 22.55
C SER A 49 -3.38 -3.64 21.99
N ASP A 50 -3.35 -4.77 22.71
CA ASP A 50 -4.04 -5.99 22.30
C ASP A 50 -5.56 -5.81 22.17
N SER A 51 -6.17 -5.02 23.05
CA SER A 51 -7.61 -4.72 22.99
C SER A 51 -7.97 -3.92 21.75
N LEU A 52 -7.20 -2.88 21.42
CA LEU A 52 -7.41 -2.08 20.21
C LEU A 52 -7.16 -2.91 18.95
N ALA A 53 -6.09 -3.70 18.93
CA ALA A 53 -5.78 -4.57 17.80
C ALA A 53 -6.88 -5.63 17.56
N THR A 54 -7.43 -6.20 18.63
CA THR A 54 -8.55 -7.15 18.56
C THR A 54 -9.79 -6.48 17.98
N ILE A 55 -10.13 -5.27 18.44
CA ILE A 55 -11.25 -4.49 17.89
C ILE A 55 -11.02 -4.16 16.41
N LEU A 56 -9.82 -3.73 16.02
CA LEU A 56 -9.52 -3.43 14.62
C LEU A 56 -9.57 -4.68 13.73
N LEU A 57 -9.11 -5.83 14.21
CA LEU A 57 -9.25 -7.10 13.48
C LEU A 57 -10.73 -7.45 13.27
N GLN A 58 -11.57 -7.31 14.30
CA GLN A 58 -13.01 -7.55 14.19
C GLN A 58 -13.65 -6.56 13.19
N ASN A 59 -13.31 -5.28 13.28
CA ASN A 59 -13.82 -4.27 12.37
C ASN A 59 -13.36 -4.52 10.92
N LEU A 60 -12.12 -4.97 10.71
CA LEU A 60 -11.63 -5.37 9.39
C LEU A 60 -12.48 -6.52 8.81
N MET A 61 -12.89 -7.49 9.64
CA MET A 61 -13.77 -8.58 9.19
C MET A 61 -15.14 -8.06 8.76
N ILE A 62 -15.72 -7.12 9.51
CA ILE A 62 -16.99 -6.47 9.16
C ILE A 62 -16.86 -5.74 7.82
N GLN A 63 -15.78 -4.98 7.62
CA GLN A 63 -15.53 -4.29 6.36
C GLN A 63 -15.41 -5.25 5.17
N ILE A 64 -14.74 -6.39 5.34
CA ILE A 64 -14.65 -7.41 4.29
C ILE A 64 -16.03 -8.02 3.99
N GLU A 65 -16.86 -8.25 5.01
CA GLU A 65 -18.25 -8.72 4.81
C GLU A 65 -19.11 -7.71 4.05
N ASP A 66 -19.00 -6.42 4.39
CA ASP A 66 -19.70 -5.35 3.68
C ASP A 66 -19.27 -5.27 2.21
N GLN A 67 -17.97 -5.42 1.92
CA GLN A 67 -17.49 -5.49 0.54
C GLN A 67 -18.01 -6.74 -0.19
N LEU A 68 -18.02 -7.90 0.47
CA LEU A 68 -18.59 -9.12 -0.10
C LEU A 68 -20.07 -8.97 -0.46
N ASN A 69 -20.84 -8.24 0.34
CA ASN A 69 -22.24 -7.95 0.08
C ASN A 69 -22.41 -7.05 -1.15
N ARG A 70 -21.60 -5.99 -1.28
CA ARG A 70 -21.59 -5.10 -2.46
C ARG A 70 -21.21 -5.85 -3.75
N VAL A 71 -20.10 -6.56 -3.72
CA VAL A 71 -19.58 -7.33 -4.87
C VAL A 71 -20.56 -8.43 -5.32
N SER A 72 -21.34 -8.99 -4.40
CA SER A 72 -22.39 -9.96 -4.74
C SER A 72 -23.52 -9.37 -5.56
N GLN A 73 -23.81 -8.06 -5.42
CA GLN A 73 -24.80 -7.36 -6.24
C GLN A 73 -24.27 -7.07 -7.65
N GLU A 74 -22.97 -6.78 -7.77
CA GLU A 74 -22.28 -6.48 -9.04
C GLU A 74 -21.91 -7.73 -9.86
N LYS A 75 -22.14 -8.93 -9.32
CA LYS A 75 -21.83 -10.23 -9.94
C LYS A 75 -20.35 -10.46 -10.29
N ASN A 76 -19.41 -9.75 -9.64
CA ASN A 76 -17.97 -9.98 -9.83
C ASN A 76 -17.50 -11.23 -9.05
N LEU A 77 -17.59 -12.38 -9.71
CA LEU A 77 -17.30 -13.69 -9.12
C LEU A 77 -15.83 -13.83 -8.67
N LEU A 78 -14.89 -13.28 -9.43
CA LEU A 78 -13.47 -13.36 -9.13
C LEU A 78 -13.15 -12.62 -7.82
N LEU A 79 -13.58 -11.36 -7.73
CA LEU A 79 -13.36 -10.55 -6.53
C LEU A 79 -14.02 -11.17 -5.30
N ARG A 80 -15.27 -11.65 -5.44
CA ARG A 80 -15.98 -12.35 -4.37
C ARG A 80 -15.24 -13.61 -3.90
N HIS A 81 -14.70 -14.40 -4.83
CA HIS A 81 -13.91 -15.58 -4.50
C HIS A 81 -12.63 -15.19 -3.74
N ASN A 82 -11.90 -14.20 -4.24
CA ASN A 82 -10.67 -13.71 -3.62
C ASN A 82 -10.91 -13.19 -2.20
N LEU A 83 -11.91 -12.32 -2.01
CA LEU A 83 -12.24 -11.76 -0.69
C LEU A 83 -12.66 -12.85 0.32
N LYS A 84 -13.42 -13.87 -0.10
CA LYS A 84 -13.75 -15.02 0.76
C LYS A 84 -12.50 -15.78 1.20
N ARG A 85 -11.58 -16.08 0.26
CA ARG A 85 -10.33 -16.78 0.55
C ARG A 85 -9.45 -15.97 1.51
N ILE A 86 -9.30 -14.69 1.23
CA ILE A 86 -8.46 -13.78 2.02
C ILE A 86 -9.02 -13.61 3.43
N LYS A 87 -10.34 -13.50 3.61
CA LYS A 87 -10.96 -13.44 4.94
C LYS A 87 -10.54 -14.61 5.82
N GLN A 88 -10.59 -15.83 5.27
CA GLN A 88 -10.17 -17.04 5.98
C GLN A 88 -8.67 -17.02 6.29
N LEU A 89 -7.84 -16.57 5.35
CA LEU A 89 -6.40 -16.42 5.54
C LEU A 89 -6.06 -15.43 6.67
N LEU A 90 -6.73 -14.27 6.70
CA LEU A 90 -6.50 -13.25 7.72
C LEU A 90 -6.91 -13.75 9.12
N LEU A 91 -8.05 -14.42 9.23
CA LEU A 91 -8.48 -15.05 10.49
C LEU A 91 -7.47 -16.11 10.94
N GLY A 92 -7.05 -17.02 10.05
CA GLY A 92 -6.08 -18.05 10.39
C GLY A 92 -4.72 -17.50 10.82
N LYS A 93 -4.24 -16.43 10.16
CA LYS A 93 -2.92 -15.83 10.43
C LYS A 93 -2.90 -14.94 11.67
N TYR A 94 -3.97 -14.18 11.93
CA TYR A 94 -3.93 -13.07 12.90
C TYR A 94 -4.87 -13.22 14.09
N HIS A 95 -5.79 -14.19 14.11
CA HIS A 95 -6.72 -14.35 15.24
C HIS A 95 -6.00 -14.58 16.57
N GLY A 96 -4.88 -15.32 16.57
CA GLY A 96 -4.07 -15.56 17.77
C GLY A 96 -3.08 -14.44 18.11
N ASN A 97 -2.87 -13.48 17.20
CA ASN A 97 -1.99 -12.33 17.44
C ASN A 97 -2.44 -11.09 16.63
N PRO A 98 -3.51 -10.40 17.08
CA PRO A 98 -4.04 -9.22 16.38
C PRO A 98 -3.05 -8.06 16.35
N MET A 99 -2.21 -7.90 17.39
CA MET A 99 -1.18 -6.84 17.41
C MET A 99 -0.18 -7.00 16.28
N HIS A 100 0.20 -8.23 15.93
CA HIS A 100 1.07 -8.49 14.79
C HIS A 100 0.44 -8.01 13.47
N MET A 101 -0.87 -8.19 13.28
CA MET A 101 -1.59 -7.63 12.13
C MET A 101 -1.51 -6.11 12.10
N ALA A 102 -1.80 -5.45 13.23
CA ALA A 102 -1.74 -3.99 13.31
C ALA A 102 -0.33 -3.44 13.00
N MET A 103 0.71 -4.10 13.50
CA MET A 103 2.11 -3.77 13.18
C MET A 103 2.41 -3.94 11.69
N ILE A 104 1.98 -5.05 11.07
CA ILE A 104 2.17 -5.27 9.62
C ILE A 104 1.48 -4.17 8.81
N VAL A 105 0.23 -3.84 9.13
CA VAL A 105 -0.51 -2.79 8.41
C VAL A 105 0.13 -1.41 8.61
N SER A 106 0.57 -1.08 9.83
CA SER A 106 1.33 0.16 10.08
C SER A 106 2.59 0.23 9.22
N ASN A 107 3.37 -0.85 9.18
CA ASN A 107 4.60 -0.92 8.38
C ASN A 107 4.30 -0.76 6.88
N CYS A 108 3.25 -1.40 6.37
CA CYS A 108 2.79 -1.22 4.98
C CYS A 108 2.54 0.25 4.66
N LEU A 109 1.71 0.91 5.48
CA LEU A 109 1.34 2.31 5.24
C LEU A 109 2.55 3.25 5.36
N ARG A 110 3.48 2.95 6.26
CA ARG A 110 4.72 3.71 6.44
C ARG A 110 5.65 3.56 5.23
N GLU A 111 5.77 2.35 4.71
CA GLU A 111 6.62 2.06 3.56
C GLU A 111 6.07 2.68 2.28
N GLU A 112 4.76 2.62 2.06
CA GLU A 112 4.10 3.37 0.99
C GLU A 112 4.42 4.87 1.07
N ARG A 113 4.37 5.49 2.26
CA ARG A 113 4.75 6.90 2.44
C ARG A 113 6.22 7.14 2.11
N ARG A 114 7.10 6.22 2.48
CA ARG A 114 8.54 6.31 2.15
C ARG A 114 8.76 6.28 0.63
N ILE A 115 8.07 5.38 -0.06
CA ILE A 115 8.14 5.25 -1.53
C ILE A 115 7.55 6.49 -2.21
N LEU A 116 6.40 6.98 -1.76
CA LEU A 116 5.79 8.22 -2.26
C LEU A 116 6.72 9.43 -2.08
N ALA A 117 7.38 9.55 -0.93
CA ALA A 117 8.37 10.59 -0.68
C ALA A 117 9.60 10.44 -1.59
N ALA A 118 10.08 9.21 -1.82
CA ALA A 118 11.21 8.96 -2.72
C ALA A 118 10.88 9.30 -4.19
N ALA A 119 9.64 9.06 -4.61
CA ALA A 119 9.17 9.37 -5.96
C ALA A 119 8.93 10.88 -6.19
N SER A 120 8.60 11.63 -5.13
CA SER A 120 8.42 13.08 -5.21
C SER A 120 9.71 13.88 -5.09
N MET A 121 10.82 13.24 -4.67
CA MET A 121 12.13 13.87 -4.71
C MET A 121 12.51 14.15 -6.16
N PRO A 122 12.72 15.43 -6.54
CA PRO A 122 13.18 15.74 -7.88
C PRO A 122 14.49 15.01 -8.12
N MET A 123 14.60 14.36 -9.27
CA MET A 123 15.85 13.80 -9.78
C MET A 123 16.84 14.92 -10.18
N GLN A 124 16.88 16.03 -9.43
CA GLN A 124 17.97 17.00 -9.41
C GLN A 124 19.08 16.31 -8.63
N VAL A 125 20.09 15.69 -9.24
CA VAL A 125 21.31 16.40 -9.68
C VAL A 125 21.91 15.83 -10.98
N CYS A 126 21.37 14.82 -11.65
CA CYS A 126 22.13 14.18 -12.76
C CYS A 126 21.81 14.66 -14.19
N ALA A 127 20.65 15.27 -14.47
CA ALA A 127 20.29 15.66 -15.84
C ALA A 127 20.83 17.04 -16.27
N GLU A 128 20.94 18.00 -15.34
CA GLU A 128 21.43 19.35 -15.66
C GLU A 128 22.94 19.39 -15.90
N TYR A 129 23.72 18.50 -15.27
CA TYR A 129 25.17 18.39 -15.52
C TYR A 129 25.46 17.74 -16.88
N LEU A 130 24.65 16.78 -17.33
CA LEU A 130 24.81 16.21 -18.66
C LEU A 130 24.37 17.19 -19.76
N CYS A 131 23.28 17.93 -19.57
CA CYS A 131 22.87 18.97 -20.53
C CYS A 131 23.89 20.12 -20.62
N THR A 132 24.45 20.57 -19.49
CA THR A 132 25.49 21.61 -19.50
C THR A 132 26.81 21.10 -20.06
N LEU A 133 27.25 19.88 -19.75
CA LEU A 133 28.45 19.29 -20.35
C LEU A 133 28.30 19.06 -21.86
N ILE A 134 27.13 18.59 -22.32
CA ILE A 134 26.87 18.43 -23.76
C ILE A 134 26.88 19.80 -24.45
N TYR A 135 26.26 20.84 -23.88
CA TYR A 135 26.31 22.20 -24.44
C TYR A 135 27.72 22.79 -24.42
N PHE A 136 28.50 22.56 -23.36
CA PHE A 136 29.87 23.06 -23.24
C PHE A 136 30.80 22.38 -24.25
N ILE A 137 30.67 21.06 -24.44
CA ILE A 137 31.40 20.31 -25.46
C ILE A 137 31.00 20.76 -26.88
N TYR A 138 29.70 21.01 -27.13
CA TYR A 138 29.23 21.52 -28.42
C TYR A 138 29.73 22.93 -28.74
N SER A 139 29.89 23.78 -27.71
CA SER A 139 30.39 25.15 -27.87
C SER A 139 31.90 25.21 -28.14
N ILE A 140 32.68 24.32 -27.50
CA ILE A 140 34.14 24.24 -27.71
C ILE A 140 34.48 23.66 -29.09
N CYS A 141 33.72 22.69 -29.62
CA CYS A 141 34.01 22.09 -30.92
C CYS A 141 33.61 22.95 -32.14
N LYS A 142 33.06 24.15 -31.92
CA LYS A 142 32.57 25.05 -32.99
C LYS A 142 33.37 26.35 -33.12
N MET A 143 34.49 26.47 -32.41
CA MET A 143 35.54 27.49 -32.61
C MET A 143 36.76 26.83 -33.24
#